data_AF-A0AAF0R6Q1-F1
#
_entry.id   AF-A0AAF0R6Q1-F1
#
_cell.length_a   1.000
_cell.length_b   1.000
_cell.length_c   1.000
_cell.angle_alpha   90.00
_cell.angle_beta   90.00
_cell.angle_gamma   90.00
#
_symmetry.space_group_name_H-M   'P 1'
#
loop_
_entity.id
_entity.type
_entity.pdbx_description
1 polymer ?
#
loop_
_entity_poly.entity_id
_entity_poly.type
_entity_poly.pdbx_seq_one_letter_code
_entity_poly.pdbx_strand_id
1 'polypeptide(L)' 'MLSSSPLLQLPNFDKIFEVECDDSKLGIGAVLMQDKKPIAYFSEKLSHPNSR' A
#
# COMPACT_ATOMS: atom_id res chain seq x y z
N MET A 1 -4.77 -14.81 14.95
CA MET A 1 -5.25 -15.13 13.58
C MET A 1 -6.50 -14.31 13.32
N LEU A 2 -6.41 -13.31 12.45
CA LEU A 2 -7.55 -12.60 11.84
C LEU A 2 -7.09 -12.28 10.42
N SER A 3 -7.11 -13.28 9.54
CA SER A 3 -6.89 -13.08 8.12
C SER A 3 -8.26 -12.93 7.45
N SER A 4 -8.95 -11.82 7.70
CA SER A 4 -9.91 -11.34 6.71
C SER A 4 -9.10 -10.50 5.73
N SER A 5 -8.81 -11.05 4.55
CA SER A 5 -8.24 -10.25 3.48
C SER A 5 -9.20 -9.09 3.22
N PRO A 6 -8.78 -7.82 3.37
CA PRO A 6 -9.63 -6.69 3.05
C PRO A 6 -10.02 -6.78 1.57
N LEU A 7 -11.32 -6.71 1.29
CA LEU A 7 -11.83 -6.78 -0.08
C LEU A 7 -11.29 -5.60 -0.89
N LEU A 8 -10.55 -5.91 -1.94
CA LEU A 8 -10.06 -4.91 -2.90
C LEU A 8 -11.19 -4.48 -3.84
N GLN A 9 -11.29 -3.18 -4.08
CA GLN A 9 -12.16 -2.62 -5.10
C GLN A 9 -11.46 -2.60 -6.46
N LEU A 10 -12.20 -2.83 -7.54
CA LEU A 10 -11.73 -2.55 -8.89
C LEU A 10 -11.48 -1.03 -9.07
N PRO A 11 -10.41 -0.63 -9.78
CA PRO A 11 -10.12 0.76 -10.04
C PRO A 11 -11.18 1.37 -10.95
N ASN A 12 -11.62 2.58 -10.60
CA ASN A 12 -12.46 3.42 -11.45
C ASN A 12 -11.62 4.61 -11.96
N PHE A 13 -11.27 4.61 -13.25
CA PHE A 13 -10.39 5.64 -13.81
C PHE A 13 -11.03 7.03 -13.93
N ASP A 14 -12.34 7.15 -13.72
CA ASP A 14 -13.04 8.44 -13.67
C ASP A 14 -12.97 9.10 -12.28
N LYS A 15 -12.42 8.41 -11.28
CA LYS A 15 -12.29 8.89 -9.90
C LYS A 15 -10.84 9.20 -9.53
N ILE A 16 -10.67 10.14 -8.60
CA ILE A 16 -9.37 10.49 -8.05
C ILE A 16 -8.83 9.31 -7.24
N PHE A 17 -7.57 8.97 -7.49
CA PHE A 17 -6.83 8.03 -6.67
C PHE A 17 -6.22 8.73 -5.46
N GLU A 18 -6.31 8.09 -4.31
CA GLU A 18 -5.68 8.50 -3.06
C GLU A 18 -4.58 7.50 -2.71
N VAL A 19 -3.44 7.98 -2.23
CA VAL A 19 -2.33 7.12 -1.77
C VAL A 19 -2.06 7.44 -0.32
N GLU A 20 -2.13 6.42 0.53
CA GLU A 20 -1.72 6.48 1.92
C GLU A 20 -0.42 5.69 2.09
N CYS A 21 0.63 6.32 2.61
CA CYS A 21 1.94 5.69 2.83
C CYS A 21 2.28 5.69 4.32
N ASP A 22 2.87 4.58 4.77
CA ASP A 22 3.51 4.47 6.08
C ASP A 22 4.95 3.99 5.87
N ASP A 23 5.90 4.66 6.52
CA ASP A 23 7.32 4.34 6.40
C ASP A 23 7.93 3.96 7.74
N SER A 24 8.84 2.99 7.67
CA SER A 24 9.67 2.59 8.78
C SER A 24 11.13 2.56 8.33
N LYS A 25 12.05 2.53 9.29
CA LYS A 25 13.49 2.34 9.01
C LYS A 25 13.81 1.06 8.21
N LEU A 26 12.89 0.11 8.16
CA LEU A 26 13.08 -1.21 7.55
C LEU A 26 12.39 -1.36 6.20
N GLY A 27 11.46 -0.48 5.85
CA GLY A 27 10.59 -0.67 4.70
C GLY A 27 9.52 0.41 4.58
N ILE A 28 8.94 0.49 3.39
CA ILE A 28 7.86 1.40 3.02
C ILE A 28 6.63 0.56 2.69
N GLY A 29 5.48 0.94 3.25
CA GLY A 29 4.17 0.44 2.87
C GLY A 29 3.34 1.55 2.23
N ALA A 30 2.51 1.19 1.25
CA ALA A 30 1.53 2.12 0.68
C ALA A 30 0.22 1.41 0.32
N VAL A 31 -0.88 2.14 0.39
CA VAL A 31 -2.21 1.71 -0.01
C VAL A 31 -2.75 2.67 -1.06
N LEU A 32 -3.13 2.14 -2.22
CA LEU A 32 -3.86 2.88 -3.24
C LEU A 32 -5.36 2.74 -2.97
N MET A 33 -6.09 3.84 -2.95
CA MET A 33 -7.50 3.89 -2.57
C MET A 33 -8.35 4.77 -3.49
N GLN A 34 -9.65 4.52 -3.48
CA GLN A 34 -10.71 5.41 -3.99
C GLN A 34 -11.92 5.35 -3.05
N ASP A 35 -12.52 6.50 -2.73
CA ASP A 35 -13.67 6.59 -1.81
C ASP A 35 -13.45 5.84 -0.48
N LYS A 36 -12.23 5.94 0.09
CA LYS A 36 -11.79 5.24 1.31
C LYS A 36 -11.84 3.70 1.22
N LYS A 37 -11.81 3.14 0.01
CA LYS A 37 -11.74 1.71 -0.25
C LYS A 37 -10.41 1.34 -0.90
N PRO A 38 -9.72 0.30 -0.42
CA PRO A 38 -8.44 -0.12 -0.96
C PRO A 38 -8.59 -0.75 -2.34
N ILE A 39 -7.68 -0.40 -3.25
CA ILE A 39 -7.55 -0.94 -4.61
C ILE A 39 -6.33 -1.85 -4.70
N ALA A 40 -5.22 -1.42 -4.12
CA ALA A 40 -3.97 -2.18 -4.12
C ALA A 40 -3.13 -1.88 -2.88
N TYR A 41 -2.31 -2.85 -2.49
CA TYR A 41 -1.32 -2.72 -1.43
C TYR A 41 0.07 -2.83 -2.04
N PHE A 42 0.98 -1.99 -1.56
CA PHE A 42 2.40 -2.01 -1.90
C PHE A 42 3.23 -2.13 -0.62
N SER A 43 4.30 -2.92 -0.67
CA SER A 43 5.25 -3.05 0.43
C SER A 43 6.63 -3.35 -0.13
N GLU A 44 7.63 -2.55 0.25
CA GLU A 44 9.02 -2.75 -0.16
C GLU A 44 9.95 -2.64 1.05
N LYS A 45 10.92 -3.54 1.13
CA LYS A 45 11.94 -3.53 2.17
C LYS A 45 13.09 -2.63 1.74
N LEU A 46 13.47 -1.67 2.59
CA LEU A 46 14.61 -0.80 2.31
C LEU A 46 15.92 -1.58 2.51
N SER A 47 16.64 -1.85 1.43
CA SER A 47 18.00 -2.40 1.50
C SER A 47 18.99 -1.29 1.84
N HIS A 48 19.81 -1.50 2.88
CA HIS A 48 20.86 -0.55 3.24
C HIS A 48 21.95 -0.56 2.15
N PRO A 49 22.43 0.61 1.66
CA PRO A 49 23.42 0.67 0.59
C PRO A 49 24.78 0.04 0.94
N ASN A 50 25.07 -0.20 2.23
CA ASN A 50 26.40 -0.58 2.73
C ASN A 50 26.41 -1.88 3.56
N SER A 51 25.77 -2.95 3.06
CA SER A 51 25.95 -4.31 3.58
C SER A 51 26.89 -5.10 2.65
N ARG A 52 28.15 -4.69 2.55
CA ARG A 52 29.24 -5.49 1.98
C ARG A 52 30.49 -5.32 2.84
#